data_AF-A0A959CD36-F1
#
_entry.id   AF-A0A959CD36-F1
#
_cell.length_a   1.000
_cell.length_b   1.000
_cell.length_c   1.000
_cell.angle_alpha   90.00
_cell.angle_beta   90.00
_cell.angle_gamma   90.00
#
_symmetry.space_group_name_H-M   'P 1'
#
loop_
_entity.id
_entity.type
_entity.pdbx_description
1 polymer ?
#
loop_
_entity_poly.entity_id
_entity_poly.type
_entity_poly.pdbx_seq_one_letter_code
_entity_poly.pdbx_strand_id
1 'polypeptide(L)' 'ALPEACEAQLRVYDLSGRLLQEYAGWYPAGRNEVEVDMQGAVPQGVLFYELTSPYGVLTKKMVLTGQ' A
#
# COMPACT_ATOMS: atom_id res chain seq x y z
N ALA A 1 11.36 2.44 -5.01
CA ALA A 1 12.39 1.49 -4.55
C ALA A 1 12.94 2.03 -3.24
N LEU A 2 13.21 1.15 -2.27
CA LEU A 2 13.87 1.53 -1.02
C LEU A 2 15.36 1.76 -1.30
N PRO A 3 15.97 2.84 -0.79
CA PRO A 3 17.40 3.10 -1.03
C PRO A 3 18.29 2.09 -0.28
N GLU A 4 17.89 1.68 0.93
CA GLU A 4 18.56 0.63 1.71
C GLU A 4 17.53 -0.30 2.35
N ALA A 5 17.99 -1.42 2.93
CA ALA A 5 17.12 -2.34 3.65
C ALA A 5 16.61 -1.69 4.95
N CYS A 6 15.32 -1.77 5.22
CA CYS A 6 14.72 -1.14 6.39
C CYS A 6 13.41 -1.81 6.80
N GLU A 7 12.92 -1.46 7.99
CA GLU A 7 11.51 -1.64 8.32
C GLU A 7 10.66 -0.69 7.47
N ALA A 8 9.57 -1.20 6.92
CA ALA A 8 8.60 -0.42 6.18
C ALA A 8 7.18 -0.93 6.43
N GLN A 9 6.20 -0.04 6.27
CA GLN A 9 4.79 -0.34 6.40
C GLN A 9 4.04 0.17 5.18
N LEU A 10 3.26 -0.71 4.54
CA LEU A 10 2.32 -0.39 3.48
C LEU A 10 0.90 -0.53 4.02
N ARG A 11 0.13 0.57 3.99
CA ARG A 11 -1.29 0.57 4.34
C ARG A 11 -2.14 0.90 3.13
N VAL A 12 -3.30 0.27 3.02
CA VAL A 12 -4.27 0.52 1.95
C VAL A 12 -5.60 0.97 2.54
N TYR A 13 -6.17 2.03 1.99
CA TYR A 13 -7.37 2.69 2.46
C TYR A 13 -8.42 2.83 1.35
N ASP A 14 -9.69 2.83 1.72
CA ASP A 14 -10.75 3.32 0.83
C ASP A 14 -10.83 4.87 0.83
N LEU A 15 -11.71 5.42 -0.01
CA LEU A 15 -11.92 6.86 -0.15
C LEU A 15 -12.41 7.54 1.15
N SER A 16 -13.02 6.80 2.08
CA SER A 16 -13.45 7.32 3.38
C SER A 16 -12.30 7.40 4.40
N GLY A 17 -11.13 6.86 4.05
CA GLY A 17 -9.98 6.71 4.96
C GLY A 17 -10.06 5.45 5.82
N ARG A 18 -10.98 4.52 5.55
CA ARG A 18 -11.04 3.24 6.26
C ARG A 18 -9.85 2.39 5.85
N LEU A 19 -9.08 1.92 6.83
CA LEU A 19 -8.00 0.95 6.60
C LEU A 19 -8.60 -0.37 6.11
N LEU A 20 -8.10 -0.88 4.98
CA LEU A 20 -8.51 -2.13 4.37
C LEU A 20 -7.48 -3.23 4.58
N GLN A 21 -6.19 -2.90 4.41
CA GLN A 21 -5.08 -3.85 4.51
C GLN A 21 -3.84 -3.15 5.08
N GLU A 22 -3.01 -3.91 5.79
CA GLU A 22 -1.71 -3.46 6.31
C GLU A 22 -0.66 -4.55 6.14
N TYR A 23 0.53 -4.16 5.69
CA TYR A 23 1.71 -5.01 5.59
C TYR A 23 2.88 -4.28 6.25
N ALA A 24 3.51 -4.89 7.25
CA ALA A 24 4.65 -4.30 7.94
C ALA A 24 5.75 -5.35 8.11
N GLY A 25 7.00 -4.95 7.92
CA GLY A 25 8.13 -5.86 8.08
C GLY A 25 9.44 -5.27 7.60
N TRP A 26 10.47 -6.12 7.60
CA TRP A 26 11.79 -5.79 7.06
C TRP A 26 11.85 -6.08 5.57
N TYR A 27 12.24 -5.10 4.77
CA TYR A 27 12.33 -5.22 3.31
C TYR A 27 13.76 -4.95 2.84
N PRO A 28 14.28 -5.71 1.85
CA PRO A 28 15.57 -5.43 1.24
C PRO A 28 15.55 -4.10 0.46
N ALA A 29 16.74 -3.55 0.25
CA ALA A 29 16.94 -2.42 -0.65
C ALA A 29 16.43 -2.75 -2.06
N GLY A 30 15.97 -1.73 -2.79
CA GLY A 30 15.52 -1.86 -4.17
C GLY A 30 14.01 -2.01 -4.31
N ARG A 31 13.58 -2.75 -5.34
CA ARG A 31 12.17 -2.95 -5.68
C ARG A 31 11.59 -4.07 -4.82
N ASN A 32 10.47 -3.78 -4.18
CA ASN A 32 9.67 -4.74 -3.44
C ASN A 32 8.26 -4.75 -4.03
N GLU A 33 7.57 -5.86 -3.90
CA GLU A 33 6.20 -6.04 -4.38
C GLU A 33 5.34 -6.65 -3.27
N VAL A 34 4.09 -6.23 -3.22
CA VAL A 34 3.07 -6.77 -2.33
C VAL A 34 1.85 -7.04 -3.20
N GLU A 35 1.37 -8.28 -3.18
CA GLU A 35 0.10 -8.66 -3.80
C GLU A 35 -1.03 -8.33 -2.85
N VAL A 36 -2.01 -7.57 -3.35
CA VAL A 36 -3.17 -7.13 -2.56
C VAL A 36 -4.41 -7.75 -3.17
N ASP A 37 -5.00 -8.70 -2.44
CA ASP A 37 -6.32 -9.23 -2.79
C ASP A 37 -7.41 -8.29 -2.25
N MET A 38 -8.22 -7.79 -3.17
CA MET A 38 -9.30 -6.85 -2.90
C MET A 38 -10.69 -7.47 -3.07
N GLN A 39 -10.79 -8.78 -3.29
CA GLN A 39 -12.09 -9.45 -3.41
C GLN A 39 -12.95 -9.19 -2.17
N GLY A 40 -14.18 -8.70 -2.40
CA GLY A 40 -15.17 -8.44 -1.35
C GLY A 40 -14.89 -7.24 -0.44
N ALA A 41 -13.69 -6.65 -0.47
CA ALA A 41 -13.34 -5.50 0.37
C ALA A 41 -13.94 -4.19 -0.17
N VAL A 42 -13.93 -4.00 -1.50
CA VAL A 42 -14.44 -2.80 -2.16
C VAL A 42 -14.94 -3.16 -3.58
N PRO A 43 -16.20 -2.89 -3.94
CA PRO A 43 -16.77 -3.35 -5.21
C PRO A 43 -16.20 -2.65 -6.45
N GLN A 44 -15.75 -1.40 -6.33
CA GLN A 44 -15.13 -0.57 -7.36
C GLN A 44 -14.75 0.78 -6.73
N GLY A 45 -13.75 1.49 -7.27
CA GLY A 45 -13.51 2.89 -6.91
C GLY A 45 -12.07 3.29 -6.67
N VAL A 46 -11.89 4.36 -5.90
CA VAL A 46 -10.58 4.94 -5.59
C VAL A 46 -10.07 4.39 -4.27
N LEU A 47 -8.82 3.93 -4.29
CA LEU A 47 -8.08 3.51 -3.11
C LEU A 47 -6.85 4.40 -2.95
N PHE A 48 -6.38 4.53 -1.72
CA PHE A 48 -5.09 5.12 -1.42
C PHE A 48 -4.20 4.06 -0.79
N TYR A 49 -2.92 4.07 -1.13
CA TYR A 49 -1.93 3.32 -0.38
C TYR A 49 -0.82 4.24 0.08
N GLU A 50 -0.35 3.98 1.29
CA GLU A 50 0.69 4.74 1.96
C GLU A 50 1.84 3.81 2.32
N LEU A 51 3.03 4.12 1.82
CA LEU A 51 4.27 3.50 2.24
C LEU A 51 4.96 4.43 3.24
N THR A 52 5.11 3.95 4.47
CA THR A 52 5.92 4.58 5.52
C THR A 52 7.25 3.83 5.65
N SER A 53 8.35 4.57 5.62
CA SER A 53 9.71 4.07 5.84
C SER A 53 10.54 5.14 6.57
N PRO A 54 11.76 4.82 7.05
CA PRO A 54 12.67 5.83 7.59
C PRO A 54 12.99 6.98 6.63
N TYR A 55 12.77 6.79 5.33
CA TYR A 55 13.01 7.80 4.29
C TYR A 55 11.80 8.71 4.03
N GLY A 56 10.71 8.52 4.77
CA GLY A 56 9.50 9.32 4.69
C GLY A 56 8.26 8.51 4.31
N VAL A 57 7.20 9.26 4.04
CA VAL A 57 5.87 8.75 3.73
C VAL A 57 5.53 9.07 2.28
N LEU A 58 5.11 8.05 1.53
CA LEU A 58 4.66 8.17 0.15
C LEU A 58 3.24 7.65 0.02
N THR A 59 2.32 8.55 -0.36
CA THR A 59 0.93 8.20 -0.65
C THR A 59 0.69 8.18 -2.15
N LYS A 60 -0.03 7.18 -2.63
CA LYS A 60 -0.43 7.05 -4.03
C LYS A 60 -1.88 6.65 -4.14
N LYS A 61 -2.51 7.12 -5.22
CA LYS A 61 -3.88 6.78 -5.60
C LYS A 61 -3.87 5.58 -6.53
N MET A 62 -4.76 4.63 -6.29
CA MET A 62 -5.09 3.51 -7.17
C MET A 62 -6.56 3.63 -7.59
N VAL A 63 -6.87 3.29 -8.83
CA VAL A 63 -8.26 3.21 -9.32
C VAL A 63 -8.53 1.76 -9.63
N LEU A 64 -9.43 1.15 -8.86
CA LEU A 64 -9.92 -0.18 -9.11
C LEU A 64 -11.12 -0.08 -10.06
N THR A 65 -10.86 -0.33 -11.34
CA THR A 65 -11.90 -0.52 -12.34
C THR A 65 -12.38 -1.96 -12.25
N GLY A 66 -13.68 -2.16 -12.05
CA GLY A 66 -14.25 -3.50 -12.16
C GLY A 66 -14.09 -4.03 -13.58
N GLN A 67 -14.07 -5.35 -13.71
CA GLN A 67 -14.34 -5.99 -15.00
C GLN A 67 -15.83 -5.92 -15.31
#